data_AF-A0A7G9LXN6-F1
#
_entry.id   AF-A0A7G9LXN6-F1
#
_cell.length_a   1.000
_cell.length_b   1.000
_cell.length_c   1.000
_cell.angle_alpha   90.00
_cell.angle_beta   90.00
_cell.angle_gamma   90.00
#
_symmetry.space_group_name_H-M   'P 1'
#
loop_
_entity.id
_entity.type
_entity.pdbx_description
1 polymer ?
#
loop_
_entity_poly.entity_id
_entity_poly.type
_entity_poly.pdbx_seq_one_letter_code
_entity_poly.pdbx_strand_id
1 'polypeptide(L)'
;MEFNRQEKQKFATVAVSKSAKKFYGIVLLVFAIAVLAAILGAIGFGAMFDVKVDATTISREGVPVETQIPLFNKHIYLFSGIFAVSTLILMFANIYLSRRENNRKLQLFTLPFYLAYFAFSIAFIFRLAIWQFGATSSLDNTKLLLSLALIPAVVLIITAILGIFNLVNIRAIGILVSALTIGMIIALIVSIFVFEAAWWLPWLGVIAISLTTIIEWWMIRKIADQSANMDSETATTLAISCGIQMFISYSIMLIYVIQIFGGSYRD
;
A
#
# COMPACT_ATOMS: atom_id res chain seq x y z
N MET A 1 8.13 -51.44 -18.63
CA MET A 1 7.15 -50.39 -18.97
C MET A 1 7.86 -49.04 -18.93
N GLU A 2 8.44 -48.61 -20.04
CA GLU A 2 8.96 -47.25 -20.17
C GLU A 2 7.78 -46.30 -20.30
N PHE A 3 7.45 -45.59 -19.22
CA PHE A 3 6.50 -44.49 -19.29
C PHE A 3 7.00 -43.50 -20.34
N ASN A 4 6.18 -43.31 -21.38
CA ASN A 4 6.46 -42.50 -22.54
C ASN A 4 6.90 -41.08 -22.10
N ARG A 5 8.09 -40.64 -22.49
CA ARG A 5 8.69 -39.36 -22.04
C ARG A 5 7.74 -38.16 -22.25
N GLN A 6 6.88 -38.22 -23.27
CA GLN A 6 5.88 -37.19 -23.54
C GLN A 6 4.78 -37.09 -22.47
N GLU A 7 4.36 -38.21 -21.89
CA GLU A 7 3.39 -38.20 -20.79
C GLU A 7 4.01 -37.60 -19.54
N LYS A 8 5.26 -37.97 -19.19
CA LYS A 8 5.97 -37.36 -18.05
C LYS A 8 6.10 -35.84 -18.20
N GLN A 9 6.36 -35.33 -19.40
CA GLN A 9 6.41 -33.88 -19.68
C GLN A 9 5.03 -33.21 -19.57
N LYS A 10 3.96 -33.86 -20.03
CA LYS A 10 2.58 -33.36 -19.86
C LYS A 10 2.17 -33.32 -18.39
N PHE A 11 2.46 -34.36 -17.61
CA PHE A 11 2.15 -34.37 -16.18
C PHE A 11 2.95 -33.32 -15.40
N ALA A 12 4.23 -33.12 -15.74
CA ALA A 12 5.06 -32.08 -15.14
C ALA A 12 4.53 -30.67 -15.44
N THR A 13 4.17 -30.37 -16.69
CA THR A 13 3.63 -29.06 -17.09
C THR A 13 2.27 -28.76 -16.46
N VAL A 14 1.39 -29.77 -16.35
CA VAL A 14 0.09 -29.62 -15.68
C VAL A 14 0.26 -29.38 -14.18
N ALA A 15 1.16 -30.10 -13.51
CA ALA A 15 1.44 -29.92 -12.09
C ALA A 15 2.01 -28.53 -11.77
N VAL A 16 2.96 -28.04 -12.58
CA VAL A 16 3.52 -26.69 -12.47
C VAL A 16 2.41 -25.62 -12.60
N SER A 17 1.51 -25.80 -13.57
CA SER A 17 0.40 -24.85 -13.78
C SER A 17 -0.58 -24.77 -12.60
N LYS A 18 -0.82 -25.89 -11.90
CA LYS A 18 -1.73 -25.95 -10.75
C LYS A 18 -1.13 -25.30 -9.52
N SER A 19 0.16 -25.52 -9.26
CA SER A 19 0.88 -24.89 -8.14
C SER A 19 0.94 -23.37 -8.30
N ALA A 20 1.31 -22.88 -9.48
CA ALA A 20 1.37 -21.45 -9.77
C ALA A 20 -0.01 -20.78 -9.59
N LYS A 21 -1.08 -21.38 -10.10
CA LYS A 21 -2.45 -20.87 -9.90
C LYS A 21 -2.85 -20.77 -8.43
N LYS A 22 -2.51 -21.80 -7.63
CA LYS A 22 -2.75 -21.78 -6.18
C LYS A 22 -1.97 -20.65 -5.51
N PHE A 23 -0.71 -20.44 -5.91
CA PHE A 23 0.14 -19.36 -5.40
C PHE A 23 -0.50 -17.98 -5.65
N TYR A 24 -0.88 -17.67 -6.89
CA TYR A 24 -1.56 -16.41 -7.22
C TYR A 24 -2.88 -16.24 -6.47
N GLY A 25 -3.66 -17.32 -6.32
CA GLY A 25 -4.90 -17.31 -5.56
C GLY A 25 -4.70 -16.90 -4.11
N ILE A 26 -3.65 -17.40 -3.45
CA ILE A 26 -3.31 -17.03 -2.06
C ILE A 26 -2.86 -15.57 -1.97
N VAL A 27 -2.00 -15.11 -2.89
CA VAL A 27 -1.54 -13.71 -2.96
C VAL A 27 -2.73 -12.75 -3.04
N LEU A 28 -3.64 -13.01 -3.99
CA LEU A 28 -4.83 -12.17 -4.20
C LEU A 28 -5.81 -12.24 -3.03
N LEU A 29 -5.99 -13.42 -2.42
CA LEU A 29 -6.85 -13.58 -1.25
C LEU A 29 -6.33 -12.76 -0.06
N VAL A 30 -5.04 -12.85 0.24
CA VAL A 30 -4.41 -12.10 1.35
C VAL A 30 -4.50 -10.60 1.10
N PHE A 31 -4.22 -10.16 -0.13
CA PHE A 31 -4.40 -8.77 -0.54
C PHE A 31 -5.84 -8.28 -0.33
N ALA A 32 -6.83 -9.04 -0.81
CA ALA A 32 -8.24 -8.67 -0.70
C ALA A 32 -8.71 -8.61 0.78
N ILE A 33 -8.30 -9.57 1.60
CA ILE A 33 -8.59 -9.56 3.04
C ILE A 33 -7.98 -8.32 3.71
N ALA A 34 -6.74 -7.98 3.37
CA ALA A 34 -6.06 -6.81 3.95
C ALA A 34 -6.74 -5.49 3.55
N VAL A 35 -7.12 -5.34 2.27
CA VAL A 35 -7.88 -4.18 1.79
C VAL A 35 -9.24 -4.09 2.49
N LEU A 36 -9.97 -5.20 2.61
CA LEU A 36 -11.27 -5.24 3.28
C LEU A 36 -11.14 -4.90 4.78
N ALA A 37 -10.14 -5.44 5.46
CA ALA A 37 -9.85 -5.13 6.86
C ALA A 37 -9.52 -3.64 7.05
N ALA A 38 -8.77 -3.04 6.13
CA ALA A 38 -8.48 -1.60 6.17
C ALA A 38 -9.72 -0.74 5.96
N ILE A 39 -10.60 -1.10 5.02
CA ILE A 39 -11.87 -0.38 4.79
C ILE A 39 -12.78 -0.50 6.02
N LEU A 40 -12.95 -1.70 6.57
CA LEU A 40 -13.75 -1.91 7.78
C LEU A 40 -13.16 -1.17 8.98
N GLY A 41 -11.82 -1.17 9.12
CA GLY A 41 -11.11 -0.40 10.13
C GLY A 41 -11.36 1.10 9.99
N ALA A 42 -11.28 1.63 8.76
CA ALA A 42 -11.57 3.04 8.48
C ALA A 42 -13.01 3.42 8.84
N ILE A 43 -13.98 2.57 8.52
CA ILE A 43 -15.40 2.79 8.89
C ILE A 43 -15.58 2.74 10.41
N GLY A 44 -15.01 1.73 11.08
CA GLY A 44 -15.11 1.55 12.53
C GLY A 44 -14.48 2.70 13.32
N PHE A 45 -13.28 3.13 12.92
CA PHE A 45 -12.64 4.32 13.49
C PHE A 45 -13.44 5.59 13.20
N GLY A 46 -13.97 5.73 11.97
CA GLY A 46 -14.87 6.82 11.61
C GLY A 46 -16.03 6.95 12.59
N ALA A 47 -16.70 5.83 12.92
CA ALA A 47 -17.81 5.80 13.86
C ALA A 47 -17.41 6.08 15.32
N MET A 48 -16.24 5.62 15.79
CA MET A 48 -15.77 5.86 17.16
C MET A 48 -15.39 7.33 17.41
N PHE A 49 -14.84 8.00 16.40
CA PHE A 49 -14.39 9.40 16.48
C PHE A 49 -15.37 10.39 15.84
N ASP A 50 -16.59 9.94 15.51
CA ASP A 50 -17.72 10.81 15.18
C ASP A 50 -18.29 11.40 16.47
N VAL A 51 -17.44 12.16 17.17
CA VAL A 51 -17.88 13.08 18.20
C VAL A 51 -18.76 14.09 17.49
N LYS A 52 -20.08 13.95 17.66
CA LYS A 52 -21.05 14.95 17.20
C LYS A 52 -20.63 16.29 17.78
N VAL A 53 -19.95 17.10 16.99
CA VAL A 53 -19.74 18.50 17.29
C VAL A 53 -21.10 19.14 17.07
N ASP A 54 -21.93 19.13 18.11
CA ASP A 54 -23.20 19.82 18.11
C ASP A 54 -22.91 21.29 17.79
N ALA A 55 -23.38 21.71 16.61
CA ALA A 55 -23.26 23.07 16.10
C ALA A 55 -23.86 24.13 17.05
N THR A 56 -24.58 23.71 18.09
CA THR A 56 -25.13 24.56 19.15
C THR A 56 -24.11 24.97 20.22
N THR A 57 -22.90 24.38 20.25
CA THR A 57 -21.87 24.71 21.26
C THR A 57 -20.94 25.85 20.81
N ILE A 58 -20.99 26.25 19.53
CA ILE A 58 -20.09 27.26 18.94
C ILE A 58 -20.68 28.68 19.01
N SER A 59 -21.97 28.85 19.32
CA SER A 59 -22.59 30.18 19.35
C SER A 59 -22.46 30.94 20.67
N ARG A 60 -21.81 30.38 21.71
CA ARG A 60 -21.76 31.01 23.05
C ARG A 60 -20.44 31.69 23.39
N GLU A 61 -19.34 31.35 22.73
CA GLU A 61 -18.06 32.03 22.91
C GLU A 61 -17.48 32.27 21.52
N GLY A 62 -17.43 33.53 21.10
CA GLY A 62 -17.04 33.97 19.75
C GLY A 62 -15.57 33.74 19.41
N VAL A 63 -15.12 32.49 19.48
CA VAL A 63 -13.82 32.05 18.96
C VAL A 63 -14.04 31.59 17.53
N PRO A 64 -13.51 32.28 16.51
CA PRO A 64 -13.65 31.87 15.13
C PRO A 64 -13.00 30.49 14.92
N VAL A 65 -13.78 29.57 14.33
CA VAL A 65 -13.44 28.18 13.99
C VAL A 65 -12.16 28.08 13.14
N GLU A 66 -11.73 29.19 12.53
CA GLU A 66 -10.50 29.31 11.75
C GLU A 66 -9.20 29.14 12.55
N THR A 67 -9.24 29.29 13.88
CA THR A 67 -8.01 29.27 14.70
C THR A 67 -7.56 27.88 15.18
N GLN A 68 -8.37 26.83 15.01
CA GLN A 68 -7.98 25.45 15.35
C GLN A 68 -7.39 24.66 14.16
N ILE A 69 -7.44 25.23 12.95
CA ILE A 69 -7.03 24.63 11.68
C ILE A 69 -5.50 24.67 11.40
N PRO A 70 -4.70 25.66 11.85
CA PRO A 70 -3.34 25.84 11.32
C PRO A 70 -2.26 24.96 11.96
N LEU A 71 -2.45 24.46 13.19
CA LEU A 71 -1.48 23.55 13.81
C LEU A 71 -1.54 22.16 13.18
N PHE A 72 -2.74 21.65 12.88
CA PHE A 72 -2.90 20.29 12.38
C PHE A 72 -2.52 20.12 10.90
N ASN A 73 -2.81 21.11 10.05
CA ASN A 73 -2.35 21.13 8.65
C ASN A 73 -0.81 21.21 8.53
N LYS A 74 -0.13 21.89 9.48
CA LYS A 74 1.33 21.91 9.54
C LYS A 74 1.93 20.56 9.94
N HIS A 75 1.20 19.75 10.71
CA HIS A 75 1.68 18.45 11.17
C HIS A 75 1.26 17.27 10.30
N ILE A 76 0.36 17.45 9.31
CA ILE A 76 -0.03 16.37 8.39
C ILE A 76 1.16 15.87 7.57
N TYR A 77 2.04 16.80 7.15
CA TYR A 77 3.29 16.47 6.45
C TYR A 77 4.26 15.74 7.38
N LEU A 78 4.33 16.14 8.65
CA LEU A 78 5.15 15.50 9.67
C LEU A 78 4.62 14.08 10.01
N PHE A 79 3.31 13.89 10.05
CA PHE A 79 2.66 12.59 10.18
C PHE A 79 2.89 11.71 8.96
N SER A 80 2.77 12.26 7.74
CA SER A 80 3.08 11.50 6.51
C SER A 80 4.56 11.14 6.41
N GLY A 81 5.45 12.00 6.91
CA GLY A 81 6.88 11.76 7.02
C GLY A 81 7.19 10.68 8.06
N ILE A 82 6.63 10.76 9.26
CA ILE A 82 6.73 9.72 10.29
C ILE A 82 6.15 8.41 9.77
N PHE A 83 5.03 8.44 9.05
CA PHE A 83 4.42 7.27 8.46
C PHE A 83 5.35 6.66 7.40
N ALA A 84 5.85 7.45 6.45
CA ALA A 84 6.81 6.98 5.44
C ALA A 84 8.09 6.40 6.07
N VAL A 85 8.62 7.05 7.11
CA VAL A 85 9.81 6.60 7.85
C VAL A 85 9.54 5.33 8.63
N SER A 86 8.43 5.23 9.35
CA SER A 86 8.05 4.02 10.07
C SER A 86 7.76 2.87 9.11
N THR A 87 7.16 3.14 7.95
CA THR A 87 6.99 2.16 6.87
C THR A 87 8.32 1.69 6.30
N LEU A 88 9.29 2.59 6.12
CA LEU A 88 10.66 2.25 5.71
C LEU A 88 11.38 1.41 6.78
N ILE A 89 11.30 1.79 8.06
CA ILE A 89 11.89 1.02 9.18
C ILE A 89 11.30 -0.38 9.23
N LEU A 90 9.97 -0.48 9.08
CA LEU A 90 9.23 -1.72 9.02
C LEU A 90 9.64 -2.58 7.81
N MET A 91 9.80 -1.97 6.63
CA MET A 91 10.28 -2.65 5.43
C MET A 91 11.73 -3.15 5.61
N PHE A 92 12.62 -2.32 6.18
CA PHE A 92 13.99 -2.71 6.50
C PHE A 92 14.08 -3.80 7.57
N ALA A 93 13.26 -3.71 8.62
CA ALA A 93 13.16 -4.74 9.65
C ALA A 93 12.66 -6.06 9.05
N ASN A 94 11.69 -6.02 8.14
CA ASN A 94 11.22 -7.20 7.44
C ASN A 94 12.31 -7.79 6.51
N ILE A 95 13.05 -6.97 5.77
CA ILE A 95 14.19 -7.42 4.95
C ILE A 95 15.28 -8.05 5.83
N TYR A 96 15.60 -7.43 6.97
CA TYR A 96 16.59 -7.93 7.92
C TYR A 96 16.16 -9.28 8.53
N LEU A 97 14.91 -9.38 8.95
CA LEU A 97 14.32 -10.61 9.49
C LEU A 97 14.14 -11.69 8.40
N SER A 98 13.96 -11.31 7.14
CA SER A 98 13.86 -12.21 6.00
C SER A 98 15.19 -12.82 5.58
N ARG A 99 16.32 -12.16 5.86
CA ARG A 99 17.65 -12.73 5.58
C ARG A 99 18.07 -13.79 6.59
N ARG A 100 17.44 -13.86 7.75
CA ARG A 100 17.77 -14.87 8.77
C ARG A 100 16.95 -16.12 8.52
N GLU A 101 17.60 -17.13 7.93
CA GLU A 101 17.05 -18.39 7.41
C GLU A 101 16.13 -19.16 8.39
N ASN A 102 16.19 -18.86 9.70
CA ASN A 102 15.49 -19.61 10.75
C ASN A 102 14.32 -18.85 11.43
N ASN A 103 13.91 -17.67 10.95
CA ASN A 103 12.91 -16.82 11.62
C ASN A 103 11.49 -16.86 11.01
N ARG A 104 11.11 -17.94 10.32
CA ARG A 104 9.76 -18.07 9.72
C ARG A 104 8.62 -17.88 10.72
N LYS A 105 8.74 -18.43 11.92
CA LYS A 105 7.74 -18.26 13.00
C LYS A 105 7.61 -16.80 13.43
N LEU A 106 8.72 -16.06 13.45
CA LEU A 106 8.74 -14.65 13.81
C LEU A 106 8.10 -13.78 12.70
N GLN A 107 8.29 -14.13 11.43
CA GLN A 107 7.61 -13.45 10.30
C GLN A 107 6.09 -13.66 10.34
N LEU A 108 5.64 -14.89 10.58
CA LEU A 108 4.21 -15.19 10.74
C LEU A 108 3.62 -14.49 11.98
N PHE A 109 4.39 -14.38 13.07
CA PHE A 109 3.96 -13.67 14.28
C PHE A 109 3.86 -12.15 14.09
N THR A 110 4.76 -11.54 13.31
CA THR A 110 4.73 -10.09 13.04
C THR A 110 3.66 -9.70 12.01
N LEU A 111 3.22 -10.64 11.19
CA LEU A 111 2.18 -10.48 10.17
C LEU A 111 0.90 -9.77 10.65
N PRO A 112 0.22 -10.20 11.74
CA PRO A 112 -0.95 -9.52 12.25
C PRO A 112 -0.64 -8.09 12.74
N PHE A 113 0.56 -7.85 13.28
CA PHE A 113 0.96 -6.50 13.69
C PHE A 113 1.15 -5.58 12.48
N TYR A 114 1.71 -6.09 11.38
CA TYR A 114 1.78 -5.34 10.12
C TYR A 114 0.39 -5.01 9.59
N LEU A 115 -0.49 -6.01 9.51
CA LEU A 115 -1.87 -5.81 9.04
C LEU A 115 -2.62 -4.80 9.92
N ALA A 116 -2.49 -4.90 11.25
CA ALA A 116 -3.10 -3.98 12.19
C ALA A 116 -2.53 -2.56 12.05
N TYR A 117 -1.20 -2.42 11.92
CA TYR A 117 -0.54 -1.13 11.73
C TYR A 117 -1.02 -0.45 10.44
N PHE A 118 -1.01 -1.16 9.31
CA PHE A 118 -1.47 -0.58 8.04
C PHE A 118 -2.97 -0.32 8.02
N ALA A 119 -3.80 -1.20 8.60
CA ALA A 119 -5.23 -0.96 8.74
C ALA A 119 -5.50 0.29 9.59
N PHE A 120 -4.77 0.46 10.70
CA PHE A 120 -4.84 1.64 11.55
C PHE A 120 -4.41 2.90 10.79
N SER A 121 -3.30 2.85 10.06
CA SER A 121 -2.80 4.01 9.33
C SER A 121 -3.69 4.41 8.15
N ILE A 122 -4.28 3.44 7.45
CA ILE A 122 -5.30 3.72 6.45
C ILE A 122 -6.52 4.35 7.11
N ALA A 123 -7.04 3.77 8.20
CA ALA A 123 -8.17 4.33 8.93
C ALA A 123 -7.91 5.77 9.39
N PHE A 124 -6.72 6.02 9.91
CA PHE A 124 -6.27 7.34 10.34
C PHE A 124 -6.22 8.32 9.16
N ILE A 125 -5.63 7.94 8.03
CA ILE A 125 -5.50 8.79 6.84
C ILE A 125 -6.87 9.04 6.18
N PHE A 126 -7.77 8.05 6.18
CA PHE A 126 -9.16 8.24 5.76
C PHE A 126 -9.86 9.28 6.64
N ARG A 127 -9.66 9.23 7.96
CA ARG A 127 -10.23 10.24 8.86
C ARG A 127 -9.62 11.63 8.61
N LEU A 128 -8.31 11.70 8.40
CA LEU A 128 -7.63 12.94 8.03
C LEU A 128 -8.21 13.52 6.73
N ALA A 129 -8.43 12.69 5.72
CA ALA A 129 -9.05 13.10 4.46
C ALA A 129 -10.46 13.66 4.70
N ILE A 130 -11.33 12.94 5.41
CA ILE A 130 -12.70 13.40 5.73
C ILE A 130 -12.67 14.74 6.46
N TRP A 131 -11.75 14.90 7.42
CA TRP A 131 -11.60 16.12 8.20
C TRP A 131 -11.11 17.29 7.33
N GLN A 132 -10.15 17.05 6.44
CA GLN A 132 -9.59 18.05 5.53
C GLN A 132 -10.57 18.48 4.42
N PHE A 133 -11.41 17.57 3.94
CA PHE A 133 -12.43 17.90 2.92
C PHE A 133 -13.64 18.66 3.49
N GLY A 134 -13.69 18.95 4.80
CA GLY A 134 -14.69 19.82 5.42
C GLY A 134 -16.15 19.40 5.18
N ALA A 135 -16.39 18.13 4.83
CA ALA A 135 -17.61 17.77 4.14
C ALA A 135 -18.70 17.32 5.11
N THR A 136 -19.72 18.16 5.18
CA THR A 136 -20.83 18.19 6.13
C THR A 136 -21.90 17.10 5.95
N SER A 137 -21.62 16.01 5.23
CA SER A 137 -22.54 14.85 5.16
C SER A 137 -21.81 13.52 4.96
N SER A 138 -22.11 12.54 5.82
CA SER A 138 -21.39 11.25 5.90
C SER A 138 -21.55 10.34 4.66
N LEU A 139 -22.64 10.51 3.89
CA LEU A 139 -22.95 9.66 2.74
C LEU A 139 -22.20 10.03 1.45
N ASP A 140 -21.99 11.32 1.17
CA ASP A 140 -21.25 11.74 -0.04
C ASP A 140 -19.74 11.54 0.13
N ASN A 141 -19.24 11.65 1.36
CA ASN A 141 -17.83 11.39 1.70
C ASN A 141 -17.44 9.93 1.47
N THR A 142 -18.33 9.00 1.77
CA THR A 142 -18.07 7.57 1.56
C THR A 142 -17.91 7.24 0.08
N LYS A 143 -18.71 7.87 -0.80
CA LYS A 143 -18.62 7.69 -2.26
C LYS A 143 -17.32 8.27 -2.82
N LEU A 144 -16.95 9.48 -2.39
CA LEU A 144 -15.70 10.12 -2.81
C LEU A 144 -14.48 9.28 -2.38
N LEU A 145 -14.46 8.82 -1.13
CA LEU A 145 -13.39 7.97 -0.61
C LEU A 145 -13.29 6.63 -1.34
N LEU A 146 -14.43 5.98 -1.61
CA LEU A 146 -14.45 4.74 -2.39
C LEU A 146 -13.92 4.99 -3.82
N SER A 147 -14.26 6.12 -4.43
CA SER A 147 -13.76 6.49 -5.75
C SER A 147 -12.24 6.73 -5.77
N LEU A 148 -11.69 7.37 -4.74
CA LEU A 148 -10.23 7.55 -4.59
C LEU A 148 -9.52 6.22 -4.34
N ALA A 149 -10.13 5.31 -3.57
CA ALA A 149 -9.61 3.96 -3.33
C ALA A 149 -9.55 3.10 -4.61
N LEU A 150 -10.42 3.35 -5.59
CA LEU A 150 -10.39 2.66 -6.87
C LEU A 150 -9.18 3.04 -7.73
N ILE A 151 -8.63 4.25 -7.58
CA ILE A 151 -7.50 4.71 -8.40
C ILE A 151 -6.27 3.80 -8.22
N PRO A 152 -5.75 3.56 -7.00
CA PRO A 152 -4.65 2.61 -6.80
C PRO A 152 -4.97 1.18 -7.26
N ALA A 153 -6.23 0.75 -7.14
CA ALA A 153 -6.64 -0.59 -7.60
C ALA A 153 -6.50 -0.72 -9.12
N VAL A 154 -6.95 0.29 -9.88
CA VAL A 154 -6.80 0.32 -11.34
C VAL A 154 -5.33 0.37 -11.74
N VAL A 155 -4.52 1.21 -11.07
CA VAL A 155 -3.08 1.29 -11.32
C VAL A 155 -2.42 -0.07 -11.08
N LEU A 156 -2.74 -0.75 -9.97
CA LEU A 156 -2.21 -2.09 -9.69
C LEU A 156 -2.60 -3.13 -10.73
N ILE A 157 -3.81 -3.07 -11.29
CA ILE A 157 -4.21 -3.99 -12.37
C ILE A 157 -3.35 -3.76 -13.61
N ILE A 158 -3.13 -2.50 -13.99
CA ILE A 158 -2.29 -2.16 -15.15
C ILE A 158 -0.84 -2.61 -14.92
N THR A 159 -0.26 -2.29 -13.76
CA THR A 159 1.12 -2.67 -13.44
C THR A 159 1.28 -4.18 -13.27
N ALA A 160 0.26 -4.88 -12.78
CA ALA A 160 0.23 -6.34 -12.75
C ALA A 160 0.33 -6.95 -14.14
N ILE A 161 -0.45 -6.45 -15.10
CA ILE A 161 -0.39 -6.91 -16.49
C ILE A 161 1.03 -6.67 -17.05
N LEU A 162 1.58 -5.46 -16.89
CA LEU A 162 2.92 -5.14 -17.38
C LEU A 162 4.01 -6.04 -16.77
N GLY A 163 3.93 -6.30 -15.45
CA GLY A 163 4.90 -7.12 -14.72
C GLY A 163 4.78 -8.61 -15.02
N ILE A 164 3.56 -9.16 -14.99
CA ILE A 164 3.29 -10.58 -15.26
C ILE A 164 3.68 -10.92 -16.70
N PHE A 165 3.30 -10.11 -17.69
CA PHE A 165 3.61 -10.39 -19.09
C PHE A 165 5.03 -9.96 -19.50
N ASN A 166 5.80 -9.34 -18.59
CA ASN A 166 7.16 -8.85 -18.86
C ASN A 166 7.20 -7.96 -20.13
N LEU A 167 6.21 -7.06 -20.27
CA LEU A 167 6.04 -6.20 -21.44
C LEU A 167 7.05 -5.04 -21.48
N VAL A 168 7.85 -4.90 -20.42
CA VAL A 168 8.74 -3.77 -20.18
C VAL A 168 10.11 -4.27 -19.71
N ASN A 169 11.16 -3.49 -19.99
CA ASN A 169 12.51 -3.83 -19.58
C ASN A 169 12.68 -3.61 -18.06
N ILE A 170 12.56 -4.70 -17.30
CA ILE A 170 12.62 -4.69 -15.83
C ILE A 170 13.93 -4.08 -15.30
N ARG A 171 15.06 -4.24 -16.01
CA ARG A 171 16.33 -3.65 -15.59
C ARG A 171 16.30 -2.12 -15.69
N ALA A 172 15.74 -1.59 -16.78
CA ALA A 172 15.60 -0.15 -16.97
C ALA A 172 14.64 0.45 -15.94
N ILE A 173 13.51 -0.22 -15.66
CA ILE A 173 12.58 0.19 -14.61
C ILE A 173 13.27 0.18 -13.24
N GLY A 174 14.06 -0.84 -12.92
CA GLY A 174 14.81 -0.90 -11.67
C GLY A 174 15.74 0.30 -11.46
N ILE A 175 16.51 0.68 -12.50
CA ILE A 175 17.38 1.87 -12.45
C ILE A 175 16.56 3.15 -12.24
N LEU A 176 15.44 3.28 -12.97
CA LEU A 176 14.56 4.44 -12.87
C LEU A 176 13.94 4.56 -11.47
N VAL A 177 13.45 3.45 -10.90
CA VAL A 177 12.90 3.40 -9.53
C VAL A 177 13.96 3.80 -8.50
N SER A 178 15.19 3.29 -8.62
CA SER A 178 16.27 3.69 -7.72
C SER A 178 16.57 5.19 -7.82
N ALA A 179 16.65 5.75 -9.03
CA ALA A 179 16.87 7.17 -9.24
C ALA A 179 15.72 8.03 -8.66
N LEU A 180 14.47 7.65 -8.90
CA LEU A 180 13.29 8.33 -8.34
C LEU A 180 13.28 8.27 -6.81
N THR A 181 13.59 7.11 -6.22
CA THR A 181 13.62 6.95 -4.76
C THR A 181 14.69 7.83 -4.13
N ILE A 182 15.89 7.88 -4.71
CA ILE A 182 16.97 8.78 -4.25
C ILE A 182 16.52 10.25 -4.37
N GLY A 183 15.93 10.62 -5.50
CA GLY A 183 15.39 11.97 -5.70
C GLY A 183 14.32 12.35 -4.67
N MET A 184 13.41 11.42 -4.35
CA MET A 184 12.40 11.61 -3.31
C MET A 184 13.00 11.78 -1.92
N ILE A 185 14.06 11.02 -1.57
CA ILE A 185 14.76 11.17 -0.29
C ILE A 185 15.39 12.56 -0.19
N ILE A 186 16.05 13.02 -1.26
CA ILE A 186 16.65 14.35 -1.30
C ILE A 186 15.56 15.42 -1.15
N ALA A 187 14.46 15.29 -1.89
CA ALA A 187 13.33 16.22 -1.82
C ALA A 187 12.71 16.27 -0.40
N LEU A 188 12.60 15.12 0.27
CA LEU A 188 12.15 15.03 1.66
C LEU A 188 13.12 15.78 2.59
N ILE A 189 14.43 15.61 2.45
CA ILE A 189 15.42 16.33 3.25
C ILE A 189 15.30 17.84 3.02
N VAL A 190 15.20 18.27 1.77
CA VAL A 190 15.02 19.70 1.40
C VAL A 190 13.73 20.27 2.00
N SER A 191 12.65 19.48 2.04
CA SER A 191 11.37 19.92 2.60
C SER A 191 11.40 20.28 4.09
N ILE A 192 12.39 19.77 4.84
CA ILE A 192 12.59 20.13 6.24
C ILE A 192 13.09 21.57 6.36
N PHE A 193 13.86 22.05 5.38
CA PHE A 193 14.48 23.38 5.39
C PHE A 193 13.67 24.42 4.62
N VAL A 194 12.97 24.01 3.56
CA VAL A 194 12.15 24.88 2.71
C VAL A 194 10.69 24.53 2.95
N PHE A 195 10.00 25.32 3.80
CA PHE A 195 8.67 25.06 4.36
C PHE A 195 7.48 24.99 3.37
N GLU A 196 7.74 24.90 2.06
CA GLU A 196 6.72 24.78 1.00
C GLU A 196 7.07 23.71 -0.05
N ALA A 197 8.00 22.81 0.27
CA ALA A 197 8.51 21.91 -0.74
C ALA A 197 7.47 20.87 -1.19
N ALA A 198 7.06 21.06 -2.44
CA ALA A 198 6.67 20.06 -3.42
C ALA A 198 5.26 19.46 -3.31
N TRP A 199 4.25 20.25 -3.71
CA TRP A 199 2.95 19.74 -4.15
C TRP A 199 3.06 18.65 -5.24
N TRP A 200 4.19 18.61 -5.96
CA TRP A 200 4.52 17.59 -6.96
C TRP A 200 5.07 16.29 -6.37
N LEU A 201 5.46 16.25 -5.08
CA LEU A 201 6.04 15.07 -4.44
C LEU A 201 5.08 13.86 -4.44
N PRO A 202 3.78 14.03 -4.14
CA PRO A 202 2.83 12.92 -4.20
C PRO A 202 2.69 12.32 -5.61
N TRP A 203 2.75 13.15 -6.65
CA TRP A 203 2.73 12.69 -8.05
C TRP A 203 3.92 11.79 -8.37
N LEU A 204 5.13 12.20 -7.98
CA LEU A 204 6.31 11.35 -8.12
C LEU A 204 6.22 10.08 -7.28
N GLY A 205 5.62 10.15 -6.09
CA GLY A 205 5.36 8.99 -5.24
C GLY A 205 4.48 7.96 -5.92
N VAL A 206 3.36 8.37 -6.55
CA VAL A 206 2.49 7.48 -7.33
C VAL A 206 3.26 6.84 -8.48
N ILE A 207 4.06 7.61 -9.23
CA ILE A 207 4.86 7.08 -10.35
C ILE A 207 5.89 6.06 -9.85
N ALA A 208 6.65 6.39 -8.80
CA ALA A 208 7.70 5.53 -8.25
C ALA A 208 7.12 4.21 -7.74
N ILE A 209 6.00 4.25 -7.02
CA ILE A 209 5.33 3.04 -6.51
C ILE A 209 4.73 2.24 -7.67
N SER A 210 4.12 2.89 -8.65
CA SER A 210 3.59 2.20 -9.84
C SER A 210 4.69 1.41 -10.54
N LEU A 211 5.85 2.01 -10.78
CA LEU A 211 7.01 1.33 -11.36
C LEU A 211 7.55 0.21 -10.47
N THR A 212 7.55 0.41 -9.14
CA THR A 212 7.94 -0.61 -8.18
C THR A 212 7.01 -1.83 -8.25
N THR A 213 5.70 -1.61 -8.33
CA THR A 213 4.71 -2.70 -8.42
C THR A 213 4.85 -3.55 -9.69
N ILE A 214 5.35 -2.98 -10.80
CA ILE A 214 5.70 -3.76 -12.00
C ILE A 214 6.80 -4.78 -11.68
N ILE A 215 7.86 -4.35 -10.98
CA ILE A 215 8.97 -5.22 -10.56
C ILE A 215 8.47 -6.28 -9.58
N GLU A 216 7.61 -5.89 -8.63
CA GLU A 216 7.02 -6.82 -7.66
C GLU A 216 6.21 -7.92 -8.36
N TRP A 217 5.36 -7.59 -9.32
CA TRP A 217 4.58 -8.57 -10.07
C TRP A 217 5.44 -9.49 -10.93
N TRP A 218 6.50 -8.97 -11.53
CA TRP A 218 7.49 -9.78 -12.23
C TRP A 218 8.19 -10.77 -11.28
N MET A 219 8.52 -10.34 -10.07
CA MET A 219 9.12 -11.19 -9.04
C MET A 219 8.13 -12.25 -8.54
N ILE A 220 6.88 -11.87 -8.27
CA ILE A 220 5.78 -12.78 -7.89
C ILE A 220 5.62 -13.87 -8.96
N ARG A 221 5.66 -13.51 -10.25
CA ARG A 221 5.59 -14.49 -11.33
C ARG A 221 6.73 -15.50 -11.25
N LYS A 222 7.97 -15.03 -11.07
CA LYS A 222 9.12 -15.93 -10.96
C LYS A 222 9.02 -16.86 -9.75
N ILE A 223 8.54 -16.36 -8.61
CA ILE A 223 8.35 -17.18 -7.40
C ILE A 223 7.22 -18.19 -7.62
N ALA A 224 6.13 -17.80 -8.29
CA ALA A 224 5.02 -18.69 -8.62
C ALA A 224 5.47 -19.84 -9.51
N ASP A 225 6.31 -19.58 -10.51
CA ASP A 225 6.88 -20.61 -11.39
C ASP A 225 7.80 -21.57 -10.62
N GLN A 226 8.55 -21.07 -9.64
CA GLN A 226 9.43 -21.87 -8.78
C GLN A 226 8.67 -22.65 -7.68
N SER A 227 7.45 -22.22 -7.34
CA SER A 227 6.65 -22.84 -6.27
C SER A 227 6.38 -24.34 -6.50
N ALA A 228 6.38 -24.79 -7.75
CA ALA A 228 6.19 -26.20 -8.11
C ALA A 228 7.28 -27.12 -7.55
N ASN A 229 8.46 -26.57 -7.26
CA ASN A 229 9.60 -27.30 -6.70
C ASN A 229 9.82 -27.01 -5.20
N MET A 230 8.94 -26.22 -4.58
CA MET A 230 9.04 -25.84 -3.18
C MET A 230 8.06 -26.66 -2.34
N ASP A 231 8.39 -26.88 -1.06
CA ASP A 231 7.44 -27.42 -0.10
C ASP A 231 6.19 -26.54 -0.03
N SER A 232 5.01 -27.18 0.05
CA SER A 232 3.72 -26.45 0.05
C SER A 232 3.62 -25.40 1.16
N GLU A 233 4.23 -25.65 2.32
CA GLU A 233 4.26 -24.70 3.44
C GLU A 233 5.11 -23.46 3.11
N THR A 234 6.29 -23.68 2.51
CA THR A 234 7.17 -22.60 2.04
C THR A 234 6.49 -21.75 0.97
N ALA A 235 5.88 -22.40 -0.03
CA ALA A 235 5.17 -21.71 -1.11
C ALA A 235 4.00 -20.87 -0.57
N THR A 236 3.25 -21.39 0.40
CA THR A 236 2.13 -20.66 1.04
C THR A 236 2.63 -19.45 1.81
N THR A 237 3.71 -19.60 2.59
CA THR A 237 4.29 -18.48 3.36
C THR A 237 4.78 -17.36 2.44
N LEU A 238 5.47 -17.71 1.35
CA LEU A 238 5.90 -16.73 0.34
C LEU A 238 4.73 -16.03 -0.34
N ALA A 239 3.67 -16.77 -0.66
CA ALA A 239 2.45 -16.19 -1.25
C ALA A 239 1.79 -15.18 -0.30
N ILE A 240 1.70 -15.51 1.00
CA ILE A 240 1.17 -14.59 2.02
C ILE A 240 2.01 -13.32 2.10
N SER A 241 3.34 -13.45 2.19
CA SER A 241 4.25 -12.30 2.24
C SER A 241 4.12 -11.41 0.99
N CYS A 242 4.00 -12.00 -0.21
CA CYS A 242 3.77 -11.25 -1.45
C CYS A 242 2.42 -10.51 -1.44
N GLY A 243 1.34 -11.14 -0.95
CA GLY A 243 0.03 -10.50 -0.85
C GLY A 243 0.03 -9.29 0.09
N ILE A 244 0.76 -9.37 1.21
CA ILE A 244 0.94 -8.25 2.13
C ILE A 244 1.75 -7.14 1.48
N GLN A 245 2.87 -7.48 0.83
CA GLN A 245 3.69 -6.48 0.15
C GLN A 245 2.87 -5.71 -0.89
N MET A 246 2.03 -6.38 -1.67
CA MET A 246 1.10 -5.72 -2.58
C MET A 246 0.12 -4.77 -1.87
N PHE A 247 -0.40 -5.19 -0.71
CA PHE A 247 -1.28 -4.34 0.10
C PHE A 247 -0.55 -3.11 0.64
N ILE A 248 0.72 -3.24 1.01
CA ILE A 248 1.56 -2.10 1.40
C ILE A 248 1.70 -1.12 0.23
N SER A 249 2.08 -1.61 -0.95
CA SER A 249 2.19 -0.79 -2.16
C SER A 249 0.87 -0.09 -2.50
N TYR A 250 -0.26 -0.80 -2.40
CA TYR A 250 -1.60 -0.21 -2.54
C TYR A 250 -1.86 0.91 -1.53
N SER A 251 -1.55 0.66 -0.26
CA SER A 251 -1.80 1.58 0.84
C SER A 251 -1.00 2.88 0.65
N ILE A 252 0.29 2.78 0.35
CA ILE A 252 1.14 3.97 0.15
C ILE A 252 0.67 4.76 -1.09
N MET A 253 0.29 4.08 -2.16
CA MET A 253 -0.26 4.74 -3.35
C MET A 253 -1.58 5.46 -3.04
N LEU A 254 -2.45 4.85 -2.24
CA LEU A 254 -3.71 5.48 -1.80
C LEU A 254 -3.46 6.76 -1.02
N ILE A 255 -2.43 6.78 -0.16
CA ILE A 255 -2.05 7.98 0.59
C ILE A 255 -1.63 9.09 -0.36
N TYR A 256 -0.79 8.81 -1.35
CA TYR A 256 -0.39 9.82 -2.32
C TYR A 256 -1.56 10.30 -3.17
N VAL A 257 -2.47 9.41 -3.58
CA VAL A 257 -3.70 9.79 -4.29
C VAL A 257 -4.55 10.73 -3.42
N ILE A 258 -4.77 10.39 -2.15
CA ILE A 258 -5.50 11.26 -1.21
C ILE A 258 -4.79 12.61 -1.07
N GLN A 259 -3.46 12.65 -0.99
CA GLN A 259 -2.70 13.91 -0.92
C GLN A 259 -2.82 14.75 -2.19
N ILE A 260 -2.83 14.12 -3.38
CA ILE A 260 -3.03 14.82 -4.65
C ILE A 260 -4.42 15.48 -4.67
N PHE A 261 -5.47 14.72 -4.38
CA PHE A 261 -6.85 15.23 -4.48
C PHE A 261 -7.28 16.07 -3.25
N GLY A 262 -6.66 15.87 -2.09
CA GLY A 262 -6.96 16.59 -0.84
C GLY A 262 -6.07 17.79 -0.57
N GLY A 263 -4.84 17.80 -1.09
CA GLY A 263 -3.88 18.90 -0.95
C GLY A 263 -4.02 19.99 -2.01
N SER A 264 -4.80 19.77 -3.07
CA SER A 264 -4.99 20.74 -4.17
C SER A 264 -5.84 21.98 -3.80
N TYR A 265 -6.35 22.10 -2.58
CA TYR A 265 -6.99 23.33 -2.07
C TYR A 265 -5.97 24.22 -1.33
N ARG A 266 -4.90 24.60 -2.02
CA ARG A 266 -3.99 25.67 -1.59
C ARG A 266 -3.94 26.72 -2.69
N ASP A 267 -4.99 27.53 -2.71
CA ASP A 267 -4.87 28.96 -3.05
C ASP A 267 -4.49 29.73 -1.78
#